data_AF-A0AAV9BPF2-F1
#
_entry.id   AF-A0AAV9BPF2-F1
#
_cell.length_a   1.000
_cell.length_b   1.000
_cell.length_c   1.000
_cell.angle_alpha   90.00
_cell.angle_beta   90.00
_cell.angle_gamma   90.00
#
_symmetry.space_group_name_H-M   'P 1'
#
loop_
_entity.id
_entity.type
_entity.pdbx_description
1 polymer ?
#
loop_
_entity_poly.entity_id
_entity_poly.type
_entity_poly.pdbx_seq_one_letter_code
_entity_poly.pdbx_strand_id
1 'polypeptide(L)'
;MDFLMRYGFSSSQLINLLSKDPSILTRSLENQIIPSLEFLKGLVGTQENVIAAINRSAYTVKPSRLKRLVPNISSLRDHGVPNSHVSKFIIKQPDMFTMVDPDRFRTSVVAVHGMGFNPLSTRFVEAVRAMLISKSGWDEKYELMRVIPRCSVLEVLLSKGLIEKDMKWSTALKLTEKQFLERFVTKYEEEAAELMRAYHGMTESKGNPVHA
;
A
#
# COMPACT_ATOMS: atom_id res chain seq x y z
N MET A 1 10.09 27.44 -12.39
CA MET A 1 8.79 27.55 -11.69
C MET A 1 7.65 27.79 -12.68
N ASP A 2 7.81 28.70 -13.64
CA ASP A 2 6.82 29.00 -14.68
C ASP A 2 6.30 27.78 -15.45
N PHE A 3 7.19 26.84 -15.76
CA PHE A 3 6.80 25.59 -16.38
C PHE A 3 5.80 24.80 -15.51
N LEU A 4 6.05 24.63 -14.21
CA LEU A 4 5.17 23.87 -13.33
C LEU A 4 3.84 24.60 -13.10
N MET A 5 3.84 25.94 -13.07
CA MET A 5 2.61 26.75 -13.07
C MET A 5 1.78 26.49 -14.34
N ARG A 6 2.42 26.51 -15.52
CA ARG A 6 1.78 26.19 -16.81
C ARG A 6 1.30 24.74 -16.89
N TYR A 7 2.00 23.83 -16.22
CA TYR A 7 1.58 22.45 -16.03
C TYR A 7 0.38 22.31 -15.07
N GLY A 8 -0.07 23.39 -14.43
CA GLY A 8 -1.30 23.41 -13.63
C GLY A 8 -1.12 23.30 -12.12
N PHE A 9 0.11 23.37 -11.61
CA PHE A 9 0.32 23.49 -10.16
C PHE A 9 -0.09 24.89 -9.67
N SER A 10 -0.83 24.94 -8.55
CA SER A 10 -1.09 26.21 -7.87
C SER A 10 0.14 26.72 -7.11
N SER A 11 0.18 28.02 -6.80
CA SER A 11 1.27 28.62 -6.02
C SER A 11 1.47 27.92 -4.67
N SER A 12 0.40 27.56 -3.97
CA SER A 12 0.48 26.86 -2.68
C SER A 12 1.03 25.44 -2.80
N GLN A 13 0.68 24.73 -3.87
CA GLN A 13 1.21 23.39 -4.17
C GLN A 13 2.71 23.45 -4.47
N LEU A 14 3.14 24.46 -5.24
CA LEU A 14 4.55 24.68 -5.54
C LEU A 14 5.36 25.04 -4.30
N ILE A 15 4.83 25.89 -3.41
CA ILE A 15 5.47 26.21 -2.13
C ILE A 15 5.69 24.92 -1.32
N ASN A 16 4.65 24.09 -1.17
CA ASN A 16 4.75 22.81 -0.44
C ASN A 16 5.74 21.83 -1.10
N LEU A 17 5.78 21.77 -2.42
CA LEU A 17 6.75 20.97 -3.18
C LEU A 17 8.19 21.43 -2.90
N LEU A 18 8.44 22.74 -2.98
CA LEU A 18 9.76 23.34 -2.73
C LEU A 18 10.20 23.16 -1.28
N SER A 19 9.30 23.31 -0.31
CA SER A 19 9.63 23.10 1.11
C SER A 19 10.09 21.66 1.39
N LYS A 20 9.56 20.68 0.66
CA LYS A 20 9.93 19.25 0.82
C LYS A 20 11.13 18.83 -0.03
N ASP A 21 11.28 19.42 -1.22
CA ASP A 21 12.36 19.09 -2.14
C ASP A 21 12.91 20.35 -2.83
N PRO A 22 13.72 21.17 -2.13
CA PRO A 22 14.31 22.38 -2.71
C PRO A 22 15.18 22.09 -3.94
N SER A 23 15.75 20.88 -4.01
CA SER A 23 16.62 20.45 -5.11
C SER A 23 15.90 20.32 -6.45
N ILE A 24 14.56 20.38 -6.48
CA ILE A 24 13.82 20.40 -7.75
C ILE A 24 14.17 21.62 -8.62
N LEU A 25 14.58 22.74 -8.00
CA LEU A 25 14.96 23.96 -8.71
C LEU A 25 16.27 23.83 -9.48
N THR A 26 17.12 22.87 -9.12
CA THR A 26 18.41 22.65 -9.77
C THR A 26 18.38 21.51 -10.79
N ARG A 27 17.23 20.86 -10.99
CA ARG A 27 17.06 19.76 -11.96
C ARG A 27 16.84 20.31 -13.36
N SER A 28 17.43 19.63 -14.35
CA SER A 28 17.16 19.95 -15.77
C SER A 28 15.68 19.74 -16.08
N LEU A 29 15.08 20.75 -16.70
CA LEU A 29 13.69 20.71 -17.11
C LEU A 29 13.47 19.62 -18.17
N GLU A 30 14.30 19.62 -19.21
CA GLU A 30 14.20 18.78 -20.39
C GLU A 30 14.59 17.33 -20.11
N ASN A 31 15.62 17.11 -19.29
CA ASN A 31 16.20 15.78 -19.08
C ASN A 31 15.72 15.09 -17.79
N GLN A 32 15.07 15.82 -16.87
CA GLN A 32 14.62 15.23 -15.60
C GLN A 32 13.17 15.54 -15.28
N ILE A 33 12.76 16.81 -15.25
CA ILE A 33 11.42 17.19 -14.77
C ILE A 33 10.35 16.72 -15.77
N ILE A 34 10.45 17.10 -17.05
CA ILE A 34 9.48 16.73 -18.09
C ILE A 34 9.38 15.20 -18.22
N PRO A 35 10.48 14.44 -18.38
CA PRO A 35 10.40 12.98 -18.46
C PRO A 35 9.75 12.33 -17.22
N SER A 36 10.01 12.87 -16.03
CA SER A 36 9.40 12.36 -14.79
C SER A 36 7.88 12.59 -14.75
N LEU A 37 7.43 13.76 -15.20
CA LEU A 37 6.01 14.09 -15.27
C LEU A 37 5.27 13.23 -16.30
N GLU A 38 5.85 13.06 -17.49
CA GLU A 38 5.28 12.20 -18.54
C GLU A 38 5.25 10.73 -18.13
N PHE A 39 6.31 10.25 -17.48
CA PHE A 39 6.33 8.90 -16.91
C PHE A 39 5.20 8.71 -15.89
N LEU A 40 5.02 9.65 -14.95
CA LEU A 40 3.93 9.59 -13.98
C LEU A 40 2.56 9.65 -14.68
N LYS A 41 2.41 10.51 -15.69
CA LYS A 41 1.16 10.64 -16.46
C LYS A 41 0.78 9.32 -17.14
N GLY A 42 1.76 8.59 -17.68
CA GLY A 42 1.54 7.24 -18.23
C GLY A 42 1.04 6.22 -17.19
N LEU A 43 1.31 6.43 -15.90
CA LEU A 43 0.83 5.55 -14.82
C LEU A 43 -0.54 5.97 -14.27
N VAL A 44 -0.81 7.27 -14.19
CA VAL A 44 -2.00 7.81 -13.51
C VAL A 44 -3.05 8.42 -14.44
N GLY A 45 -2.79 8.42 -15.74
CA GLY A 45 -3.71 8.75 -16.83
C GLY A 45 -3.88 10.24 -17.10
N THR A 46 -4.02 11.08 -16.07
CA THR A 46 -4.32 12.52 -16.24
C THR A 46 -3.32 13.42 -15.54
N GLN A 47 -3.25 14.67 -16.00
CA GLN A 47 -2.38 15.70 -15.44
C GLN A 47 -2.75 16.05 -13.99
N GLU A 48 -4.05 16.11 -13.71
CA GLU A 48 -4.60 16.38 -12.37
C GLU A 48 -4.17 15.28 -11.39
N ASN A 49 -4.17 14.03 -11.84
CA ASN A 49 -3.72 12.90 -11.03
C ASN A 49 -2.19 12.94 -10.77
N VAL A 50 -1.39 13.42 -11.74
CA VAL A 50 0.04 13.65 -11.55
C VAL A 50 0.28 14.70 -10.46
N ILE A 51 -0.42 15.84 -10.55
CA ILE A 51 -0.35 16.92 -9.55
C ILE A 51 -0.79 16.39 -8.17
N ALA A 52 -1.88 15.60 -8.13
CA ALA A 52 -2.38 15.02 -6.89
C ALA A 52 -1.37 14.05 -6.24
N ALA A 53 -0.66 13.23 -7.03
CA ALA A 53 0.38 12.34 -6.53
C ALA A 53 1.59 13.13 -5.98
N ILE A 54 2.06 14.14 -6.72
CA ILE A 54 3.23 14.94 -6.34
C ILE A 54 2.97 15.75 -5.07
N ASN A 55 1.76 16.29 -4.90
CA ASN A 55 1.40 17.02 -3.68
C ASN A 55 1.37 16.13 -2.43
N ARG A 56 1.02 14.84 -2.61
CA ARG A 56 1.09 13.87 -1.51
C ARG A 56 2.54 13.49 -1.21
N SER A 57 3.39 13.32 -2.22
CA SER A 57 4.83 13.09 -2.07
C SER A 57 5.65 13.77 -3.14
N ALA A 58 6.43 14.77 -2.71
CA ALA A 58 7.40 15.49 -3.53
C ALA A 58 8.48 14.56 -4.13
N TYR A 59 8.72 13.40 -3.51
CA TYR A 59 9.74 12.46 -3.94
C TYR A 59 9.39 11.69 -5.22
N THR A 60 8.13 11.75 -5.68
CA THR A 60 7.67 11.07 -6.90
C THR A 60 8.32 11.58 -8.18
N VAL A 61 8.79 12.84 -8.22
CA VAL A 61 9.46 13.43 -9.38
C VAL A 61 10.99 13.35 -9.32
N LYS A 62 11.55 12.69 -8.31
CA LYS A 62 13.00 12.52 -8.19
C LYS A 62 13.44 11.29 -8.99
N PRO A 63 14.38 11.40 -9.96
CA PRO A 63 14.78 10.26 -10.80
C PRO A 63 15.22 9.02 -10.01
N SER A 64 15.96 9.21 -8.91
CA SER A 64 16.40 8.09 -8.05
C SER A 64 15.24 7.36 -7.37
N ARG A 65 14.10 8.02 -7.17
CA ARG A 65 12.89 7.46 -6.55
C ARG A 65 12.01 6.79 -7.58
N LEU A 66 11.93 7.33 -8.80
CA LEU A 66 11.29 6.68 -9.94
C LEU A 66 11.93 5.31 -10.25
N LYS A 67 13.25 5.18 -10.08
CA LYS A 67 13.95 3.88 -10.21
C LYS A 67 13.46 2.82 -9.21
N ARG A 68 12.94 3.20 -8.04
CA ARG A 68 12.34 2.27 -7.05
C ARG A 68 10.86 1.99 -7.35
N LEU A 69 10.17 2.97 -7.93
CA LEU A 69 8.75 2.88 -8.29
C LEU A 69 8.49 1.76 -9.30
N VAL A 70 9.35 1.63 -10.32
CA VAL A 70 9.19 0.63 -11.39
C VAL A 70 9.12 -0.81 -10.87
N PRO A 71 10.13 -1.36 -10.16
CA PRO A 71 10.07 -2.75 -9.69
C PRO A 71 8.94 -3.00 -8.69
N ASN A 72 8.56 -2.00 -7.88
CA ASN A 72 7.42 -2.12 -6.94
C ASN A 72 6.08 -2.24 -7.68
N ILE A 73 5.89 -1.45 -8.74
CA ILE A 73 4.69 -1.56 -9.60
C ILE A 73 4.68 -2.91 -10.33
N SER A 74 5.82 -3.32 -10.91
CA SER A 74 5.92 -4.60 -11.61
C SER A 74 5.55 -5.75 -10.68
N SER A 75 6.06 -5.76 -9.44
CA SER A 75 5.71 -6.80 -8.48
C SER A 75 4.20 -6.95 -8.25
N LEU A 76 3.42 -5.86 -8.21
CA LEU A 76 1.96 -5.95 -8.10
C LEU A 76 1.33 -6.51 -9.39
N ARG A 77 1.78 -6.02 -10.55
CA ARG A 77 1.26 -6.44 -11.87
C ARG A 77 1.51 -7.93 -12.12
N ASP A 78 2.71 -8.41 -11.78
CA ASP A 78 3.11 -9.81 -11.93
C ASP A 78 2.23 -10.75 -11.08
N HIS A 79 1.59 -10.23 -10.02
CA HIS A 79 0.65 -10.96 -9.17
C HIS A 79 -0.82 -10.71 -9.54
N GLY A 80 -1.08 -10.12 -10.71
CA GLY A 80 -2.42 -9.94 -11.26
C GLY A 80 -3.17 -8.69 -10.78
N VAL A 81 -2.51 -7.75 -10.09
CA VAL A 81 -3.18 -6.51 -9.65
C VAL A 81 -3.47 -5.62 -10.86
N PRO A 82 -4.75 -5.20 -11.07
CA PRO A 82 -5.08 -4.39 -12.25
C PRO A 82 -4.44 -3.00 -12.22
N ASN A 83 -4.10 -2.47 -13.41
CA ASN A 83 -3.51 -1.14 -13.55
C ASN A 83 -4.35 -0.02 -12.92
N SER A 84 -5.68 -0.13 -12.97
CA SER A 84 -6.59 0.82 -12.32
C SER A 84 -6.41 0.87 -10.79
N HIS A 85 -6.14 -0.28 -10.17
CA HIS A 85 -5.81 -0.38 -8.75
C HIS A 85 -4.45 0.25 -8.47
N VAL A 86 -3.41 -0.15 -9.21
CA VAL A 86 -2.06 0.41 -9.04
C VAL A 86 -2.09 1.95 -9.17
N SER A 87 -2.73 2.47 -10.22
CA SER A 87 -2.91 3.91 -10.45
C SER A 87 -3.56 4.62 -9.26
N LYS A 88 -4.66 4.06 -8.74
CA LYS A 88 -5.36 4.58 -7.55
C LYS A 88 -4.42 4.71 -6.34
N PHE A 89 -3.51 3.76 -6.13
CA PHE A 89 -2.55 3.78 -5.03
C PHE A 89 -1.36 4.71 -5.29
N ILE A 90 -0.86 4.83 -6.51
CA ILE A 90 0.17 5.84 -6.85
C ILE A 90 -0.37 7.24 -6.59
N ILE A 91 -1.63 7.50 -6.96
CA ILE A 91 -2.27 8.80 -6.72
C ILE A 91 -2.40 9.06 -5.23
N LYS A 92 -2.95 8.11 -4.46
CA LYS A 92 -3.32 8.34 -3.04
C LYS A 92 -2.17 8.13 -2.05
N GLN A 93 -1.20 7.28 -2.35
CA GLN A 93 -0.16 6.79 -1.43
C GLN A 93 1.18 6.54 -2.14
N PRO A 94 1.73 7.53 -2.86
CA PRO A 94 2.93 7.34 -3.67
C PRO A 94 4.17 6.87 -2.89
N ASP A 95 4.31 7.27 -1.63
CA ASP A 95 5.45 6.89 -0.78
C ASP A 95 5.60 5.38 -0.58
N MET A 96 4.49 4.64 -0.64
CA MET A 96 4.48 3.18 -0.57
C MET A 96 5.39 2.56 -1.65
N PHE A 97 5.54 3.23 -2.79
CA PHE A 97 6.31 2.73 -3.93
C PHE A 97 7.68 3.40 -4.10
N THR A 98 7.84 4.64 -3.65
CA THR A 98 9.08 5.42 -3.87
C THR A 98 10.06 5.36 -2.69
N MET A 99 9.55 5.04 -1.49
CA MET A 99 10.33 5.04 -0.24
C MET A 99 10.68 3.63 0.24
N VAL A 100 10.01 2.60 -0.27
CA VAL A 100 10.20 1.21 0.13
C VAL A 100 11.24 0.54 -0.76
N ASP A 101 12.06 -0.31 -0.14
CA ASP A 101 13.02 -1.15 -0.85
C ASP A 101 12.33 -2.19 -1.74
N PRO A 102 12.76 -2.41 -3.00
CA PRO A 102 12.09 -3.34 -3.90
C PRO A 102 11.99 -4.78 -3.42
N ASP A 103 13.01 -5.29 -2.73
CA ASP A 103 12.97 -6.65 -2.20
C ASP A 103 11.94 -6.74 -1.08
N ARG A 104 11.95 -5.77 -0.16
CA ARG A 104 10.95 -5.68 0.92
C ARG A 104 9.53 -5.58 0.37
N PHE A 105 9.32 -4.77 -0.67
CA PHE A 105 8.03 -4.61 -1.31
C PHE A 105 7.55 -5.92 -1.91
N ARG A 106 8.40 -6.56 -2.73
CA ARG A 106 8.09 -7.86 -3.37
C ARG A 106 7.75 -8.93 -2.35
N THR A 107 8.54 -9.04 -1.29
CA THR A 107 8.29 -9.98 -0.20
C THR A 107 6.91 -9.77 0.43
N SER A 108 6.49 -8.51 0.63
CA SER A 108 5.14 -8.22 1.13
C SER A 108 4.06 -8.61 0.13
N VAL A 109 4.28 -8.40 -1.17
CA VAL A 109 3.32 -8.80 -2.22
C VAL A 109 3.15 -10.32 -2.27
N VAL A 110 4.25 -11.07 -2.27
CA VAL A 110 4.25 -12.54 -2.27
C VAL A 110 3.54 -13.08 -1.03
N ALA A 111 3.82 -12.49 0.14
CA ALA A 111 3.14 -12.84 1.37
C ALA A 111 1.62 -12.63 1.28
N VAL A 112 1.16 -11.43 0.88
CA VAL A 112 -0.29 -11.16 0.73
C VAL A 112 -0.95 -12.12 -0.25
N HIS A 113 -0.30 -12.40 -1.37
CA HIS A 113 -0.82 -13.35 -2.35
C HIS A 113 -0.92 -14.77 -1.78
N GLY A 114 0.12 -15.23 -1.08
CA GLY A 114 0.13 -16.54 -0.43
C GLY A 114 -0.90 -16.70 0.69
N MET A 115 -1.48 -15.60 1.18
CA MET A 115 -2.59 -15.61 2.16
C MET A 115 -3.97 -15.78 1.52
N GLY A 116 -4.05 -15.79 0.19
CA GLY A 116 -5.32 -15.94 -0.53
C GLY A 116 -6.09 -14.64 -0.77
N PHE A 117 -5.47 -13.47 -0.53
CA PHE A 117 -6.09 -12.21 -0.92
C PHE A 117 -6.28 -12.15 -2.44
N ASN A 118 -7.48 -11.75 -2.86
CA ASN A 118 -7.78 -11.59 -4.27
C ASN A 118 -7.04 -10.35 -4.85
N PRO A 119 -6.08 -10.52 -5.78
CA PRO A 119 -5.33 -9.40 -6.38
C PRO A 119 -6.20 -8.45 -7.21
N LEU A 120 -7.40 -8.88 -7.62
CA LEU A 120 -8.38 -8.04 -8.31
C LEU A 120 -9.12 -7.08 -7.37
N SER A 121 -8.96 -7.23 -6.05
CA SER A 121 -9.55 -6.36 -5.03
C SER A 121 -8.56 -5.29 -4.58
N THR A 122 -9.04 -4.06 -4.33
CA THR A 122 -8.24 -3.00 -3.69
C THR A 122 -7.66 -3.43 -2.34
N ARG A 123 -8.27 -4.42 -1.67
CA ARG A 123 -7.84 -4.92 -0.36
C ARG A 123 -6.47 -5.57 -0.41
N PHE A 124 -6.11 -6.20 -1.53
CA PHE A 124 -4.78 -6.78 -1.72
C PHE A 124 -3.70 -5.72 -1.48
N VAL A 125 -3.81 -4.56 -2.15
CA VAL A 125 -2.80 -3.50 -2.04
C VAL A 125 -2.84 -2.81 -0.67
N GLU A 126 -4.02 -2.67 -0.04
CA GLU A 126 -4.09 -2.19 1.36
C GLU A 126 -3.41 -3.15 2.35
N ALA A 127 -3.53 -4.47 2.14
CA ALA A 127 -2.86 -5.47 2.97
C ALA A 127 -1.33 -5.42 2.79
N VAL A 128 -0.85 -5.26 1.54
CA VAL A 128 0.58 -5.06 1.25
C VAL A 128 1.08 -3.83 2.00
N ARG A 129 0.34 -2.72 1.92
CA ARG A 129 0.67 -1.49 2.66
C ARG A 129 0.69 -1.72 4.17
N ALA A 130 -0.27 -2.44 4.72
CA ALA A 130 -0.33 -2.70 6.15
C ALA A 130 0.92 -3.45 6.64
N MET A 131 1.36 -4.48 5.91
CA MET A 131 2.60 -5.21 6.23
C MET A 131 3.85 -4.34 6.07
N LEU A 132 3.88 -3.47 5.06
CA LEU A 132 4.99 -2.53 4.88
C LEU A 132 5.12 -1.57 6.06
N ILE A 133 4.01 -1.15 6.66
CA ILE A 133 4.00 -0.22 7.81
C ILE A 133 4.27 -0.96 9.13
N SER A 134 3.87 -2.22 9.26
CA SER A 134 3.95 -2.95 10.53
C SER A 134 5.35 -3.51 10.84
N LYS A 135 6.19 -3.78 9.83
CA LYS A 135 7.55 -4.28 10.04
C LYS A 135 8.49 -3.22 10.66
N SER A 136 8.58 -3.24 11.99
CA SER A 136 9.67 -2.67 12.80
C SER A 136 10.60 -3.79 13.29
N GLY A 137 11.59 -4.21 12.50
CA GLY A 137 12.69 -5.06 12.96
C GLY A 137 12.39 -6.52 13.38
N TRP A 138 11.13 -6.97 13.39
CA TRP A 138 10.76 -8.35 13.73
C TRP A 138 10.74 -9.28 12.51
N ASP A 139 10.93 -10.58 12.78
CA ASP A 139 10.85 -11.66 11.79
C ASP A 139 9.55 -11.56 10.98
N GLU A 140 9.68 -11.69 9.67
CA GLU A 140 8.57 -11.78 8.75
C GLU A 140 7.48 -12.72 9.21
N LYS A 141 7.87 -13.88 9.73
CA LYS A 141 6.97 -14.88 10.27
C LYS A 141 6.04 -14.32 11.36
N TYR A 142 6.56 -13.46 12.25
CA TYR A 142 5.79 -12.90 13.36
C TYR A 142 4.74 -11.90 12.88
N GLU A 143 5.10 -11.03 11.93
CA GLU A 143 4.15 -10.05 11.38
C GLU A 143 3.07 -10.72 10.53
N LEU A 144 3.42 -11.80 9.81
CA LEU A 144 2.44 -12.65 9.14
C LEU A 144 1.45 -13.25 10.14
N MET A 145 1.92 -13.79 11.26
CA MET A 145 1.05 -14.32 12.33
C MET A 145 0.16 -13.26 12.98
N ARG A 146 0.50 -11.97 12.88
CA ARG A 146 -0.35 -10.88 13.40
C ARG A 146 -1.33 -10.35 12.37
N VAL A 147 -0.89 -10.11 11.14
CA VAL A 147 -1.71 -9.44 10.10
C VAL A 147 -2.72 -10.41 9.50
N ILE A 148 -2.34 -11.66 9.25
CA ILE A 148 -3.21 -12.66 8.60
C ILE A 148 -4.49 -12.90 9.40
N PRO A 149 -4.42 -13.31 10.69
CA PRO A 149 -5.63 -13.54 11.50
C PRO A 149 -6.61 -12.37 11.48
N ARG A 150 -6.06 -11.16 11.50
CA ARG A 150 -6.85 -9.93 11.59
C ARG A 150 -7.54 -9.61 10.28
N CYS A 151 -6.85 -9.81 9.16
CA CYS A 151 -7.46 -9.67 7.85
C CYS A 151 -8.60 -10.67 7.66
N SER A 152 -8.42 -11.94 8.04
CA SER A 152 -9.47 -12.96 7.96
C SER A 152 -10.71 -12.59 8.77
N VAL A 153 -10.53 -12.12 10.01
CA VAL A 153 -11.63 -11.59 10.84
C VAL A 153 -12.35 -10.43 10.14
N LEU A 154 -11.60 -9.47 9.60
CA LEU A 154 -12.18 -8.33 8.88
C LEU A 154 -12.93 -8.76 7.60
N GLU A 155 -12.45 -9.78 6.89
CA GLU A 155 -13.17 -10.33 5.72
C GLU A 155 -14.48 -10.99 6.11
N VAL A 156 -14.50 -11.81 7.16
CA VAL A 156 -15.72 -12.45 7.66
C VAL A 156 -16.74 -11.40 8.08
N LEU A 157 -16.34 -10.45 8.93
CA LEU A 157 -17.22 -9.36 9.37
C LEU A 157 -17.79 -8.57 8.20
N LEU A 158 -16.96 -8.27 7.20
CA LEU A 158 -17.39 -7.53 6.03
C LEU A 158 -18.37 -8.33 5.17
N SER A 159 -18.11 -9.63 4.96
CA SER A 159 -18.96 -10.52 4.18
C SER A 159 -20.37 -10.64 4.77
N LYS A 160 -20.47 -10.54 6.10
CA LYS A 160 -21.73 -10.52 6.86
C LYS A 160 -22.37 -9.14 6.96
N GLY A 161 -21.72 -8.09 6.44
CA GLY A 161 -22.21 -6.71 6.54
C GLY A 161 -22.10 -6.08 7.94
N LEU A 162 -21.29 -6.68 8.82
CA LEU A 162 -21.09 -6.24 10.22
C LEU A 162 -20.09 -5.08 10.37
N ILE A 163 -19.34 -4.79 9.30
CA ILE A 163 -18.47 -3.62 9.16
C ILE A 163 -18.64 -2.97 7.78
N GLU A 164 -18.35 -1.68 7.70
CA GLU A 164 -18.49 -0.88 6.47
C GLU A 164 -17.44 -1.23 5.41
N LYS A 165 -17.84 -1.12 4.12
CA LYS A 165 -16.97 -1.44 2.97
C LYS A 165 -15.78 -0.51 2.81
N ASP A 166 -15.88 0.73 3.28
CA ASP A 166 -14.85 1.78 3.23
C ASP A 166 -14.03 1.89 4.52
N MET A 167 -14.26 0.99 5.48
CA MET A 167 -13.46 0.91 6.69
C MET A 167 -11.97 0.79 6.37
N LYS A 168 -11.16 1.60 7.05
CA LYS A 168 -9.69 1.60 6.90
C LYS A 168 -9.05 0.43 7.64
N TRP A 169 -8.76 -0.65 6.91
CA TRP A 169 -8.05 -1.82 7.44
C TRP A 169 -6.70 -1.46 8.08
N SER A 170 -6.00 -0.47 7.53
CA SER A 170 -4.74 0.02 8.10
C SER A 170 -4.84 0.44 9.57
N THR A 171 -6.01 0.89 10.03
CA THR A 171 -6.23 1.28 11.43
C THR A 171 -6.47 0.06 12.30
N ALA A 172 -7.28 -0.89 11.84
CA ALA A 172 -7.56 -2.13 12.57
C ALA A 172 -6.29 -3.00 12.72
N LEU A 173 -5.49 -3.10 11.66
CA LEU A 173 -4.27 -3.93 11.67
C LEU A 173 -3.18 -3.41 12.63
N LYS A 174 -3.21 -2.11 12.97
CA LYS A 174 -2.27 -1.48 13.91
C LYS A 174 -2.62 -1.67 15.39
N LEU A 175 -3.84 -2.10 15.72
CA LEU A 175 -4.28 -2.26 17.11
C LEU A 175 -3.41 -3.27 17.86
N THR A 176 -3.36 -3.16 19.20
CA THR A 176 -2.83 -4.25 20.02
C THR A 176 -3.72 -5.49 19.85
N GLU A 177 -3.21 -6.67 20.20
CA GLU A 177 -4.03 -7.90 20.15
C GLU A 177 -5.30 -7.77 20.98
N LYS A 178 -5.17 -7.31 22.23
CA LYS A 178 -6.31 -7.05 23.11
C LYS A 178 -7.34 -6.12 22.46
N GLN A 179 -6.91 -4.97 21.95
CA GLN A 179 -7.80 -4.01 21.29
C GLN A 179 -8.46 -4.57 20.04
N PHE A 180 -7.74 -5.39 19.27
CA PHE A 180 -8.28 -6.01 18.08
C PHE A 180 -9.37 -7.02 18.44
N LEU A 181 -9.09 -7.93 19.37
CA LEU A 181 -10.04 -8.95 19.82
C LEU A 181 -11.28 -8.31 20.44
N GLU A 182 -11.11 -7.30 21.31
CA GLU A 182 -12.23 -6.57 21.92
C GLU A 182 -13.14 -5.93 20.86
N ARG A 183 -12.55 -5.33 19.82
CA ARG A 183 -13.30 -4.54 18.84
C ARG A 183 -13.89 -5.36 17.70
N PHE A 184 -13.23 -6.44 17.30
CA PHE A 184 -13.55 -7.18 16.08
C PHE A 184 -13.87 -8.66 16.32
N VAL A 185 -13.77 -9.15 17.54
CA VAL A 185 -14.13 -10.55 17.86
C VAL A 185 -15.18 -10.57 18.97
N THR A 186 -14.83 -10.15 20.19
CA THR A 186 -15.73 -10.26 21.34
C THR A 186 -16.96 -9.37 21.22
N LYS A 187 -16.88 -8.26 20.46
CA LYS A 187 -18.03 -7.39 20.16
C LYS A 187 -19.15 -8.13 19.40
N TYR A 188 -18.81 -9.16 18.63
CA TYR A 188 -19.73 -9.91 17.78
C TYR A 188 -19.97 -11.29 18.41
N GLU A 189 -20.72 -11.32 19.52
CA GLU A 189 -20.88 -12.53 20.36
C GLU A 189 -21.40 -13.73 19.58
N GLU A 190 -22.38 -13.53 18.68
CA GLU A 190 -22.98 -14.59 17.87
C GLU A 190 -21.96 -15.21 16.88
N GLU A 191 -21.09 -14.37 16.30
CA GLU A 191 -20.05 -14.80 15.35
C GLU A 191 -18.71 -15.13 16.02
N ALA A 192 -18.55 -14.93 17.32
CA ALA A 192 -17.26 -14.97 18.01
C ALA A 192 -16.52 -16.31 17.77
N ALA A 193 -17.24 -17.43 17.75
CA ALA A 193 -16.64 -18.74 17.48
C ALA A 193 -16.15 -18.91 16.03
N GLU A 194 -16.83 -18.30 15.05
CA GLU A 194 -16.38 -18.27 13.66
C GLU A 194 -15.21 -17.31 13.46
N LEU A 195 -15.27 -16.12 14.07
CA LEU A 195 -14.21 -15.12 14.02
C LEU A 195 -12.95 -15.63 14.71
N MET A 196 -13.06 -16.34 15.84
CA MET A 196 -11.93 -16.99 16.50
C MET A 196 -11.35 -18.10 15.63
N ARG A 197 -12.17 -18.90 14.93
CA ARG A 197 -11.67 -19.88 13.96
C ARG A 197 -10.95 -19.21 12.79
N ALA A 198 -11.47 -18.10 12.26
CA ALA A 198 -10.79 -17.33 11.22
C ALA A 198 -9.47 -16.71 11.73
N TYR A 199 -9.43 -16.30 13.00
CA TYR A 199 -8.23 -15.75 13.64
C TYR A 199 -7.14 -16.84 13.83
N HIS A 200 -7.51 -18.08 14.19
CA HIS A 200 -6.53 -19.15 14.45
C HIS A 200 -6.24 -20.05 13.24
N GLY A 201 -7.19 -20.24 12.32
CA GLY A 201 -7.14 -21.26 11.27
C GLY A 201 -6.03 -21.09 10.22
N MET A 202 -5.39 -19.92 10.15
CA MET A 202 -4.28 -19.68 9.22
C MET A 202 -2.89 -19.93 9.82
N THR A 203 -2.74 -20.01 11.16
CA THR A 203 -1.44 -20.30 11.80
C THR A 203 -1.08 -21.78 11.73
N GLU A 204 -2.06 -22.67 11.56
CA GLU A 204 -1.87 -24.13 11.50
C GLU A 204 -1.61 -24.67 10.08
N SER A 205 -1.83 -23.86 9.03
CA SER A 205 -1.71 -24.33 7.63
C SER A 205 -0.29 -24.42 7.05
N LYS A 206 0.76 -24.01 7.79
CA LYS A 206 2.16 -24.18 7.35
C LYS A 206 3.09 -24.54 8.51
N GLY A 207 2.85 -25.71 9.08
CA GLY A 207 3.80 -26.40 9.93
C GLY A 207 3.89 -27.87 9.54
N ASN A 208 4.72 -28.18 8.53
CA ASN A 208 5.45 -29.46 8.43
C ASN A 208 6.44 -29.41 7.25
N PRO A 209 7.76 -29.38 7.49
CA PRO A 209 8.70 -30.04 6.59
C PRO A 209 8.58 -31.55 6.86
N VAL A 210 7.96 -32.28 5.95
CA VAL A 210 8.05 -33.75 5.96
C VAL A 210 9.46 -34.11 5.48
N HIS A 211 10.18 -34.79 6.35
CA HIS A 211 11.41 -35.50 6.03
C HIS A 211 11.22 -36.41 4.80
N ALA A 212 12.07 -36.21 3.80
CA ALA A 212 12.76 -37.26 3.05
C ALA A 212 14.01 -36.64 2.40
#